data_AF-A0A160PUH5-F1
#
_entry.id   AF-A0A160PUH5-F1
#
_cell.length_a   1.000
_cell.length_b   1.000
_cell.length_c   1.000
_cell.angle_alpha   90.00
_cell.angle_beta   90.00
_cell.angle_gamma   90.00
#
_symmetry.space_group_name_H-M   'P 1'
#
loop_
_entity.id
_entity.type
_entity.pdbx_description
1 polymer ?
#
loop_
_entity_poly.entity_id
_entity_poly.type
_entity_poly.pdbx_seq_one_letter_code
_entity_poly.pdbx_strand_id
1 'polypeptide(L)' 'MSRKNPNPKSVMLRSRDNKTVEIRDARDRAFIKQADDLIVKIDKLLDIKNARLKHKLR' A
#
# COMPACT_ATOMS: atom_id res chain seq x y z
N MET A 1 -7.75 23.05 -27.19
CA MET A 1 -7.90 23.23 -25.72
C MET A 1 -7.11 22.14 -25.01
N SER A 2 -6.53 22.50 -23.85
CA SER A 2 -5.43 21.80 -23.17
C SER A 2 -5.76 20.39 -22.67
N ARG A 3 -4.75 19.50 -22.75
CA ARG A 3 -4.73 18.10 -22.31
C ARG A 3 -5.03 18.02 -20.80
N LYS A 4 -6.09 17.30 -20.38
CA LYS A 4 -6.27 16.91 -18.98
C LYS A 4 -6.02 15.41 -18.83
N ASN A 5 -4.97 15.12 -18.07
CA ASN A 5 -4.33 13.82 -17.89
C ASN A 5 -5.32 12.67 -17.71
N PRO A 6 -5.17 11.55 -18.45
CA PRO A 6 -5.86 10.32 -18.06
C PRO A 6 -5.37 9.97 -16.65
N ASN A 7 -6.31 9.75 -15.73
CA ASN A 7 -6.00 9.21 -14.41
C ASN A 7 -4.92 8.13 -14.55
N PRO A 8 -3.79 8.21 -13.83
CA PRO A 8 -2.72 7.24 -14.02
C PRO A 8 -3.31 5.86 -13.78
N LYS A 9 -3.22 5.00 -14.79
CA LYS A 9 -3.70 3.62 -14.73
C LYS A 9 -2.83 2.78 -13.79
N SER A 10 -1.87 3.39 -13.11
CA SER A 10 -0.90 2.73 -12.26
C SER A 10 -1.19 2.96 -10.79
N VAL A 11 -1.06 1.91 -9.97
CA VAL A 11 -1.07 1.98 -8.51
C VAL A 11 0.30 1.53 -8.00
N MET A 12 0.88 2.28 -7.07
CA MET A 12 2.11 1.90 -6.39
C MET A 12 1.78 1.11 -5.13
N LEU A 13 2.36 -0.08 -4.99
CA LEU A 13 2.16 -0.99 -3.87
C LEU A 13 3.34 -0.85 -2.90
N ARG A 14 3.14 -0.15 -1.78
CA ARG A 14 4.19 0.01 -0.75
C ARG A 14 4.48 -1.30 -0.04
N SER A 15 3.49 -2.18 0.06
CA SER A 15 3.64 -3.54 0.59
C SER A 15 4.51 -4.46 -0.28
N ARG A 16 4.90 -4.02 -1.48
CA ARG A 16 5.70 -4.78 -2.45
C ARG A 16 6.89 -3.95 -2.94
N ASP A 17 7.69 -3.41 -2.03
CA ASP A 17 8.90 -2.65 -2.33
C ASP A 17 8.66 -1.47 -3.30
N ASN A 18 7.54 -0.77 -3.12
CA ASN A 18 7.10 0.33 -3.98
C ASN A 18 6.91 -0.07 -5.46
N LYS A 19 6.62 -1.34 -5.73
CA LYS A 19 6.32 -1.82 -7.08
C LYS A 19 5.10 -1.10 -7.65
N THR A 20 5.22 -0.61 -8.87
CA THR A 20 4.12 0.01 -9.61
C THR A 20 3.45 -1.02 -10.51
N VAL A 21 2.12 -1.11 -10.46
CA VAL A 21 1.31 -2.02 -11.28
C VAL A 21 0.28 -1.25 -12.08
N GLU A 22 0.08 -1.64 -13.35
CA GLU A 22 -0.98 -1.06 -14.19
C GLU A 22 -2.29 -1.83 -14.01
N ILE A 23 -3.36 -1.09 -13.72
CA ILE A 23 -4.71 -1.59 -13.49
C ILE A 23 -5.68 -0.72 -14.29
N ARG A 24 -6.34 -1.36 -15.27
CA ARG A 24 -7.21 -0.66 -16.23
C ARG A 24 -8.54 -0.21 -15.60
N ASP A 25 -9.16 -1.04 -14.77
CA ASP A 25 -10.44 -0.72 -14.10
C ASP A 25 -10.23 0.22 -12.89
N ALA A 26 -11.09 1.23 -12.75
CA ALA A 26 -11.04 2.18 -11.64
C ALA A 26 -11.40 1.56 -10.28
N ARG A 27 -12.33 0.61 -10.26
CA ARG A 27 -12.74 -0.11 -9.04
C ARG A 27 -11.62 -1.00 -8.55
N ASP A 28 -10.96 -1.73 -9.46
CA ASP A 28 -9.81 -2.55 -9.11
C ASP A 28 -8.67 -1.69 -8.57
N ARG A 29 -8.42 -0.50 -9.15
CA ARG A 29 -7.44 0.44 -8.58
C ARG A 29 -7.76 0.84 -7.15
N ALA A 30 -9.03 1.17 -6.88
CA ALA A 30 -9.46 1.55 -5.53
C ALA A 30 -9.32 0.38 -4.55
N PHE A 31 -9.76 -0.81 -4.95
CA PHE A 31 -9.63 -2.03 -4.16
C PHE A 31 -8.16 -2.36 -3.84
N ILE A 32 -7.30 -2.39 -4.86
CA ILE A 32 -5.89 -2.71 -4.69
C ILE A 32 -5.18 -1.67 -3.82
N LYS A 33 -5.51 -0.39 -3.97
CA LYS A 33 -4.98 0.67 -3.08
C LYS A 33 -5.38 0.43 -1.62
N GLN A 34 -6.64 0.10 -1.37
CA GLN A 34 -7.13 -0.19 -0.02
C GLN A 34 -6.47 -1.45 0.57
N ALA A 35 -6.27 -2.49 -0.24
CA ALA A 35 -5.56 -3.69 0.17
C ALA A 35 -4.11 -3.40 0.53
N ASP A 36 -3.39 -2.61 -0.28
CA ASP A 36 -2.03 -2.15 0.04
C ASP A 36 -1.98 -1.35 1.35
N ASP A 37 -2.90 -0.39 1.53
CA ASP A 37 -3.05 0.38 2.76
C ASP A 37 -3.26 -0.51 3.99
N LEU A 38 -4.04 -1.59 3.86
CA LEU A 38 -4.29 -2.53 4.95
C LEU A 38 -3.03 -3.34 5.30
N ILE A 39 -2.32 -3.87 4.30
CA ILE A 39 -1.09 -4.64 4.52
C ILE A 39 -0.05 -3.78 5.25
N VAL A 40 0.19 -2.56 4.79
CA VAL A 40 1.14 -1.63 5.44
C VAL A 40 0.76 -1.35 6.89
N LYS A 41 -0.54 -1.26 7.21
CA LYS A 41 -0.99 -1.09 8.60
C LYS A 41 -0.71 -2.32 9.45
N ILE A 42 -0.94 -3.51 8.90
CA ILE A 42 -0.67 -4.78 9.59
C ILE A 42 0.83 -4.90 9.89
N ASP A 43 1.70 -4.62 8.92
CA ASP A 43 3.16 -4.70 9.09
C ASP A 43 3.62 -3.76 10.23
N LYS A 44 3.13 -2.51 10.24
CA LYS A 44 3.41 -1.57 11.33
C LYS A 44 2.95 -2.06 12.70
N LEU A 45 1.78 -2.70 12.77
CA LEU A 45 1.27 -3.26 14.03
C LEU A 45 2.13 -4.45 14.50
N LEU A 46 2.59 -5.29 13.59
CA LEU A 46 3.49 -6.40 13.88
C LEU A 46 4.85 -5.88 14.39
N ASP A 47 5.40 -4.84 13.76
CA ASP A 47 6.66 -4.21 14.21
C ASP A 47 6.54 -3.65 15.63
N ILE A 48 5.45 -2.93 15.93
CA ILE A 48 5.18 -2.40 17.28
C ILE A 48 5.08 -3.54 18.29
N LYS A 49 4.35 -4.61 17.95
CA LYS A 49 4.21 -5.79 18.81
C LYS A 49 5.57 -6.44 19.08
N ASN A 50 6.38 -6.63 18.05
CA ASN A 50 7.70 -7.25 18.15
C ASN A 50 8.68 -6.39 18.97
N ALA A 51 8.66 -5.07 18.78
CA ALA A 51 9.47 -4.15 19.58
C ALA A 51 9.10 -4.21 21.07
N ARG A 52 7.80 -4.24 21.39
CA ARG A 52 7.31 -4.38 22.77
C ARG A 52 7.71 -5.71 23.41
N LEU A 53 7.66 -6.81 22.66
CA LEU A 53 8.09 -8.12 23.15
C LEU A 53 9.59 -8.14 23.47
N LYS A 54 10.43 -7.58 22.58
CA LYS A 54 11.88 -7.47 22.81
C LYS A 54 12.21 -6.64 24.05
N HIS A 55 11.48 -5.56 24.32
CA HIS A 55 11.68 -4.73 25.51
C HIS A 55 11.28 -5.45 26.80
N LYS A 56 10.27 -6.33 26.79
CA LYS A 56 9.85 -7.08 27.99
C LYS A 56 10.80 -8.22 28.38
N LEU A 57 11.65 -8.66 27.45
CA LEU A 57 12.63 -9.74 27.64
C LEU A 57 14.02 -9.22 28.05
N ARG A 58 14.16 -7.91 28.25
CA ARG A 58 15.35 -7.25 28.78
C ARG A 58 15.06 -6.75 30.19
#